data_AF-A0A842B7Z6-F1
#
_entry.id   AF-A0A842B7Z6-F1
#
_cell.length_a   1.000
_cell.length_b   1.000
_cell.length_c   1.000
_cell.angle_alpha   90.00
_cell.angle_beta   90.00
_cell.angle_gamma   90.00
#
_symmetry.space_group_name_H-M   'P 1'
#
loop_
_entity.id
_entity.type
_entity.pdbx_description
1 polymer ?
#
loop_
_entity_poly.entity_id
_entity_poly.type
_entity_poly.pdbx_seq_one_letter_code
_entity_poly.pdbx_strand_id
1 'polypeptide(L)' 'MMTQNHEEQLKVLNSLFLSTQEAIDYLGVSKQCFHSLVARGKIQKIRKGSAVLYYADEITERKREQPWLRQKYGRF' A
#
# COMPACT_ATOMS: atom_id res chain seq x y z
N MET A 1 9.54 -21.26 -23.67
CA MET A 1 8.72 -20.52 -22.69
C MET A 1 9.38 -20.69 -21.33
N MET A 2 9.70 -19.61 -20.62
CA MET A 2 10.20 -19.71 -19.25
C MET A 2 9.03 -20.15 -18.37
N THR A 3 9.03 -21.41 -17.91
CA THR A 3 8.23 -21.86 -16.77
C THR A 3 8.81 -21.21 -15.53
N GLN A 4 8.37 -20.00 -15.21
CA GLN A 4 8.70 -19.40 -13.92
C GLN A 4 8.04 -20.22 -12.82
N ASN A 5 8.81 -20.56 -11.79
CA ASN A 5 8.30 -21.24 -10.61
C ASN A 5 7.25 -20.35 -9.94
N HIS A 6 6.05 -20.87 -9.68
CA HIS A 6 4.96 -20.12 -9.05
C HIS A 6 5.39 -19.49 -7.71
N GLU A 7 6.31 -20.13 -6.98
CA GLU A 7 6.87 -19.56 -5.75
C GLU A 7 7.69 -18.29 -5.99
N GLU A 8 8.49 -18.25 -7.05
CA GLU A 8 9.29 -17.08 -7.40
C GLU A 8 8.39 -15.92 -7.85
N GLN A 9 7.34 -16.23 -8.61
CA GLN A 9 6.34 -15.25 -9.01
C GLN A 9 5.63 -14.65 -7.80
N LEU A 10 5.26 -15.50 -6.83
CA LEU A 10 4.63 -15.04 -5.60
C LEU A 10 5.58 -14.19 -4.74
N LYS A 11 6.88 -14.54 -4.68
CA LYS A 11 7.89 -13.73 -3.99
C LYS A 11 8.01 -12.33 -4.62
N VAL A 12 8.05 -12.25 -5.95
CA VAL A 12 8.08 -10.96 -6.66
C VAL A 12 6.78 -10.19 -6.44
N LEU A 13 5.63 -10.87 -6.42
CA LEU A 13 4.36 -10.22 -6.13
C LEU A 13 4.35 -9.62 -4.72
N ASN A 14 4.80 -10.38 -3.72
CA ASN A 14 4.83 -9.96 -2.32
C ASN A 14 5.88 -8.87 -2.02
N SER A 15 6.94 -8.77 -2.83
CA SER A 15 7.93 -7.70 -2.67
C SER A 15 7.47 -6.38 -3.27
N LEU A 16 6.59 -6.42 -4.29
CA LEU A 16 6.13 -5.24 -5.02
C LEU A 16 4.76 -4.75 -4.56
N PHE A 17 3.92 -5.65 -4.06
CA PHE A 17 2.52 -5.34 -3.79
C PHE A 17 2.06 -5.80 -2.41
N LEU A 18 1.09 -5.05 -1.88
CA LEU A 18 0.36 -5.36 -0.67
C LEU A 18 -1.12 -5.50 -1.00
N SER A 19 -1.80 -6.45 -0.36
CA SER A 19 -3.25 -6.49 -0.29
C SER A 19 -3.80 -5.31 0.54
N THR A 20 -5.13 -5.13 0.54
CA THR A 20 -5.76 -4.06 1.33
C THR A 20 -5.45 -4.18 2.82
N GLN A 21 -5.49 -5.39 3.37
CA GLN A 21 -5.24 -5.62 4.79
C GLN A 21 -3.77 -5.37 5.13
N GLU A 22 -2.84 -5.92 4.33
CA GLU A 22 -1.40 -5.72 4.51
C GLU A 22 -1.01 -4.23 4.41
N ALA A 23 -1.59 -3.48 3.47
CA ALA A 23 -1.33 -2.06 3.33
C ALA A 23 -1.83 -1.24 4.54
N ILE A 24 -3.00 -1.59 5.09
CA ILE A 24 -3.56 -0.95 6.29
C ILE A 24 -2.66 -1.23 7.50
N ASP A 25 -2.31 -2.50 7.70
CA ASP A 25 -1.50 -2.95 8.84
C ASP A 25 -0.09 -2.36 8.77
N TYR A 26 0.51 -2.35 7.58
CA TYR A 26 1.82 -1.76 7.35
C TYR A 26 1.79 -0.26 7.62
N LEU A 27 0.80 0.47 7.09
CA LEU A 27 0.70 1.92 7.27
C LEU A 27 0.34 2.33 8.71
N GLY A 28 -0.30 1.44 9.48
CA GLY A 28 -0.63 1.66 10.89
C GLY A 28 -1.72 2.72 11.09
N VAL A 29 -2.75 2.72 10.22
CA VAL A 29 -3.88 3.66 10.27
C VAL A 29 -5.21 2.92 10.32
N SER A 30 -6.29 3.60 10.72
CA SER A 30 -7.62 3.00 10.65
C SER A 30 -8.03 2.72 9.20
N LYS A 31 -8.88 1.71 9.00
CA LYS A 31 -9.45 1.37 7.69
C LYS A 31 -10.14 2.57 7.01
N GLN A 32 -10.85 3.38 7.80
CA GLN A 32 -11.51 4.60 7.31
C GLN A 32 -10.49 5.63 6.81
N CYS A 33 -9.41 5.85 7.57
CA CYS A 33 -8.32 6.74 7.17
C CYS A 33 -7.65 6.25 5.88
N PHE A 34 -7.34 4.95 5.79
CA PHE A 34 -6.76 4.35 4.60
C PHE A 34 -7.62 4.57 3.36
N HIS A 35 -8.92 4.27 3.44
CA HIS A 35 -9.83 4.49 2.31
C HIS A 35 -9.97 5.98 1.94
N SER A 36 -9.89 6.90 2.89
CA SER A 36 -9.83 8.33 2.61
C SER A 36 -8.58 8.72 1.82
N LEU A 37 -7.41 8.16 2.18
CA LEU A 37 -6.17 8.38 1.43
C LEU A 37 -6.26 7.89 -0.01
N VAL A 38 -6.80 6.67 -0.19
CA VAL A 38 -7.02 6.08 -1.52
C VAL A 38 -8.01 6.91 -2.35
N ALA A 39 -9.14 7.30 -1.76
CA ALA A 39 -10.16 8.10 -2.44
C ALA A 39 -9.65 9.49 -2.87
N ARG A 40 -8.72 10.06 -2.09
CA ARG A 40 -8.05 11.34 -2.38
C ARG A 40 -6.86 11.21 -3.33
N GLY A 41 -6.59 10.02 -3.86
CA GLY A 41 -5.45 9.76 -4.76
C GLY A 41 -4.09 9.91 -4.09
N LYS A 42 -4.01 9.77 -2.75
CA LYS A 42 -2.75 9.83 -1.98
C LYS A 42 -2.05 8.47 -1.87
N ILE A 43 -2.76 7.41 -2.22
CA ILE A 43 -2.27 6.03 -2.33
C ILE A 43 -2.90 5.47 -3.60
N GLN A 44 -2.08 4.96 -4.52
CA GLN A 44 -2.55 4.33 -5.74
C GLN A 44 -2.88 2.85 -5.50
N LYS A 45 -3.76 2.32 -6.35
CA LYS A 45 -4.13 0.91 -6.35
C LYS A 45 -4.20 0.37 -7.76
N ILE A 46 -3.87 -0.90 -7.92
CA ILE A 46 -4.13 -1.66 -9.13
C ILE A 46 -5.32 -2.58 -8.90
N ARG A 47 -6.16 -2.71 -9.92
CA ARG A 47 -7.21 -3.73 -9.98
C ARG A 47 -6.86 -4.76 -11.05
N LYS A 48 -6.82 -6.03 -10.65
CA LYS A 48 -6.67 -7.17 -11.57
C LYS A 48 -7.83 -8.13 -11.32
N GLY A 49 -8.88 -8.01 -12.13
CA GLY A 49 -10.15 -8.68 -11.84
C GLY A 49 -10.74 -8.20 -10.51
N SER A 50 -11.01 -9.14 -9.61
CA SER A 50 -11.49 -8.84 -8.24
C SER A 50 -10.39 -8.47 -7.26
N ALA A 51 -9.12 -8.73 -7.59
CA ALA A 51 -7.99 -8.44 -6.70
C ALA A 51 -7.66 -6.94 -6.70
N VAL A 52 -7.48 -6.38 -5.51
CA VAL A 52 -7.02 -5.01 -5.28
C VAL A 52 -5.67 -5.06 -4.58
N LEU A 53 -4.67 -4.46 -5.22
CA LEU A 53 -3.29 -4.40 -4.73
C LEU A 53 -2.82 -2.96 -4.64
N TYR A 54 -1.87 -2.71 -3.75
CA TYR A 54 -1.24 -1.42 -3.50
C TYR A 54 0.27 -1.57 -3.65
N TYR A 55 0.95 -0.54 -4.16
CA TYR A 55 2.39 -0.58 -4.35
C TYR A 55 3.12 -0.50 -3.01
N ALA A 56 4.01 -1.45 -2.73
CA ALA A 56 4.68 -1.57 -1.43
C ALA A 56 5.62 -0.39 -1.14
N ASP A 57 6.31 0.11 -2.15
CA ASP A 57 7.19 1.28 -2.08
C ASP A 57 6.41 2.55 -1.74
N GLU A 58 5.26 2.78 -2.39
CA GLU A 58 4.38 3.92 -2.13
C GLU A 58 3.85 3.90 -0.68
N ILE A 59 3.40 2.74 -0.20
CA ILE A 59 2.94 2.58 1.18
C ILE A 59 4.08 2.82 2.18
N THR A 60 5.29 2.34 1.87
CA THR A 60 6.49 2.55 2.67
C THR A 60 6.87 4.03 2.76
N GLU A 61 6.89 4.72 1.62
CA GLU A 61 7.15 6.16 1.55
C GLU A 61 6.11 6.93 2.37
N ARG A 62 4.83 6.60 2.17
CA ARG A 62 3.72 7.24 2.88
C ARG A 62 3.81 7.07 4.40
N LYS A 63 4.31 5.92 4.87
CA LYS A 63 4.59 5.65 6.29
C LYS A 63 5.74 6.52 6.80
N ARG A 64 6.83 6.61 6.03
CA ARG A 64 8.00 7.44 6.34
C ARG A 64 7.65 8.92 6.45
N GLU A 65 6.74 9.40 5.62
CA GLU A 65 6.26 10.80 5.65
C GLU A 65 5.32 11.12 6.82
N GLN A 66 4.76 10.12 7.52
CA GLN A 66 3.75 10.37 8.57
C GLN A 66 4.21 11.33 9.68
N PRO A 67 5.44 11.24 10.23
CA PRO A 67 5.88 12.17 11.27
C PRO A 67 5.88 13.62 10.78
N TRP A 68 6.40 13.86 9.57
CA TRP A 68 6.42 15.19 8.97
C TRP A 68 5.00 15.69 8.67
N LEU A 69 4.11 14.84 8.15
CA LEU A 69 2.72 15.21 7.89
C LEU A 69 1.96 15.53 9.17
N ARG A 70 2.22 14.79 10.26
CA ARG A 70 1.65 15.09 11.59
C ARG A 70 2.16 16.43 12.10
N GLN A 71 3.43 16.77 11.90
CA GLN A 71 3.94 18.09 12.26
C GLN A 71 3.32 19.22 11.41
N LYS A 72 3.21 19.00 10.10
CA LYS A 72 2.71 20.00 9.14
C LYS A 72 1.22 20.29 9.31
N TYR A 73 0.41 19.27 9.58
CA TYR A 73 -1.05 19.38 9.61
C TYR A 73 -1.67 19.16 11.00
N GLY A 74 -0.94 18.52 11.93
CA GLY A 74 -1.42 18.20 13.27
C GLY A 74 -1.33 19.36 14.25
N ARG A 75 -1.50 20.60 13.79
CA ARG A 75 -1.64 21.75 14.68
C ARG A 75 -3.05 21.76 15.28
N PHE A 76 -3.19 21.07 16.41
CA PHE A 76 -4.00 21.44 17.56
C PHE A 76 -3.17 21.16 18.81
#